data_AF-A0A1R3ELH8-F1
#
_entry.id   AF-A0A1R3ELH8-F1
#
_cell.length_a   1.000
_cell.length_b   1.000
_cell.length_c   1.000
_cell.angle_alpha   90.00
_cell.angle_beta   90.00
_cell.angle_gamma   90.00
#
_symmetry.space_group_name_H-M   'P 1'
#
loop_
_entity.id
_entity.type
_entity.pdbx_description
1 polymer ?
#
loop_
_entity_poly.entity_id
_entity_poly.type
_entity_poly.pdbx_seq_one_letter_code
_entity_poly.pdbx_strand_id
1 'polypeptide(L)' 'MIPLIQIFSNQKCLPVEVVPANEHSSNFSHAVSEMEDRAGHPASFIATNLAIIPLEGDLRIVVQG' A
#
# COMPACT_ATOMS: atom_id res chain seq x y z
N MET A 1 13.71 2.94 -7.47
CA MET A 1 13.20 1.61 -7.11
C MET A 1 11.71 1.66 -7.35
N ILE A 2 11.13 0.66 -8.00
CA ILE A 2 9.68 0.65 -8.25
C ILE A 2 9.02 0.05 -7.00
N PRO A 3 8.15 0.78 -6.29
CA PRO A 3 7.54 0.30 -5.07
C PRO A 3 6.54 -0.80 -5.40
N LEU A 4 6.54 -1.87 -4.61
CA LEU A 4 5.56 -2.95 -4.70
C LEU A 4 4.33 -2.59 -3.87
N ILE A 5 3.13 -2.65 -4.47
CA ILE A 5 1.87 -2.39 -3.78
C ILE A 5 1.08 -3.68 -3.68
N GLN A 6 0.67 -4.05 -2.47
CA GLN A 6 -0.05 -5.30 -2.20
C GLN A 6 -1.24 -5.03 -1.29
N ILE A 7 -2.34 -5.72 -1.53
CA ILE A 7 -3.52 -5.67 -0.66
C ILE A 7 -3.55 -6.94 0.17
N PHE A 8 -3.71 -6.79 1.48
CA PHE A 8 -3.83 -7.88 2.45
C PHE A 8 -5.20 -7.83 3.14
N SER A 9 -5.66 -8.99 3.62
CA SER A 9 -6.79 -9.12 4.54
C SER A 9 -6.27 -9.70 5.85
N ASN A 10 -6.76 -9.29 7.03
CA ASN A 10 -6.33 -9.93 8.28
C ASN A 10 -6.76 -11.41 8.36
N GLN A 11 -7.85 -11.79 7.69
CA GLN A 11 -8.30 -13.19 7.57
C GLN A 11 -7.41 -14.05 6.68
N LYS A 12 -6.54 -13.45 5.86
CA LYS A 12 -5.70 -14.17 4.90
C LYS A 12 -4.22 -13.83 5.12
N CYS A 13 -3.41 -14.87 5.34
CA CYS A 13 -1.96 -14.71 5.52
C CYS A 13 -1.19 -14.37 4.22
N LEU A 14 -1.89 -14.24 3.09
CA LEU A 14 -1.33 -13.96 1.76
C LEU A 14 -1.99 -12.72 1.16
N PRO A 15 -1.30 -11.98 0.28
CA PRO A 15 -1.88 -10.85 -0.42
C PRO A 15 -3.06 -11.33 -1.28
N VAL A 16 -4.19 -10.63 -1.16
CA VAL A 16 -5.40 -10.89 -1.97
C VAL A 16 -5.27 -10.30 -3.37
N GLU A 17 -4.48 -9.24 -3.50
CA GLU A 17 -4.20 -8.58 -4.76
C GLU A 17 -2.79 -8.01 -4.74
N VAL A 18 -2.09 -8.12 -5.87
CA VAL A 18 -0.82 -7.44 -6.10
C VAL A 18 -1.07 -6.41 -7.17
N VAL A 19 -0.94 -5.14 -6.80
CA VAL A 19 -1.09 -4.04 -7.75
C VAL A 19 0.30 -3.76 -8.30
N PRO A 20 0.58 -4.09 -9.58
CA PRO A 20 1.84 -3.68 -10.17
C PRO A 20 1.92 -2.16 -10.07
N ALA A 21 3.04 -1.65 -9.58
CA ALA A 21 3.27 -0.22 -9.57
C ALA A 21 3.13 0.27 -11.01
N ASN A 22 2.12 1.11 -11.25
CA ASN A 22 2.02 1.85 -12.50
C ASN A 22 3.39 2.49 -12.77
N GLU A 23 3.80 2.52 -14.04
CA GLU A 23 5.10 3.04 -14.53
C GLU A 23 5.43 4.48 -14.08
N HIS A 24 4.53 5.14 -13.35
CA HIS A 24 4.65 6.50 -12.82
C HIS A 24 5.04 6.59 -11.35
N SER A 25 4.95 5.51 -10.56
CA SER A 25 5.29 5.52 -9.13
C SER A 25 6.80 5.35 -8.90
N SER A 26 7.61 6.26 -9.39
CA SER A 26 9.08 6.17 -9.30
C SER A 26 9.65 6.36 -7.88
N ASN A 27 8.81 6.72 -6.90
CA ASN A 27 9.20 7.01 -5.51
C ASN A 27 8.17 6.45 -4.50
N PHE A 28 8.66 5.79 -3.45
CA PHE A 28 7.89 5.27 -2.33
C PHE A 28 6.91 6.29 -1.74
N SER A 29 7.36 7.50 -1.43
CA SER A 29 6.51 8.54 -0.83
C SER A 29 5.33 8.92 -1.72
N HIS A 30 5.52 8.93 -3.04
CA HIS A 30 4.46 9.21 -3.99
C HIS A 30 3.44 8.06 -4.04
N ALA A 31 3.92 6.82 -4.03
CA ALA A 31 3.05 5.64 -3.99
C ALA A 31 2.22 5.59 -2.70
N VAL A 32 2.81 5.95 -1.55
CA VAL A 32 2.06 6.07 -0.28
C VAL A 32 0.96 7.11 -0.41
N SER A 33 1.28 8.32 -0.86
CA SER A 33 0.30 9.39 -1.00
C SER A 33 -0.85 9.05 -1.95
N GLU A 34 -0.57 8.37 -3.08
CA GLU A 34 -1.60 7.92 -4.02
C GLU A 34 -2.51 6.85 -3.38
N MET A 35 -1.93 5.94 -2.60
CA MET A 35 -2.71 4.90 -1.93
C MET A 35 -3.51 5.44 -0.74
N GLU A 36 -3.04 6.47 -0.04
CA GLU A 36 -3.80 7.16 1.00
C GLU A 36 -5.05 7.85 0.41
N ASP A 37 -4.87 8.57 -0.70
CA ASP A 37 -5.97 9.22 -1.42
C ASP A 37 -7.01 8.20 -1.92
N ARG A 38 -6.55 7.09 -2.52
CA ARG A 38 -7.42 5.99 -2.94
C ARG A 38 -8.12 5.28 -1.79
N ALA A 39 -7.45 5.09 -0.67
CA ALA A 39 -8.02 4.44 0.51
C ALA A 39 -9.00 5.35 1.26
N GLY A 40 -8.90 6.67 1.09
CA GLY A 40 -9.63 7.65 1.90
C GLY A 40 -9.16 7.68 3.36
N HIS A 41 -8.01 7.07 3.66
CA HIS A 41 -7.46 6.94 5.01
C HIS A 41 -5.94 7.20 4.98
N PRO A 42 -5.39 7.86 6.01
CA PRO A 42 -3.94 8.02 6.14
C PRO A 42 -3.28 6.69 6.50
N ALA A 43 -1.99 6.55 6.18
CA ALA A 43 -1.20 5.40 6.57
C ALA A 43 -1.17 5.25 8.10
N SER A 44 -1.49 4.05 8.59
CA SER A 44 -1.41 3.72 10.00
C SER A 44 0.02 3.43 10.45
N PHE A 45 0.90 3.11 9.50
CA PHE A 45 2.32 2.85 9.76
C PHE A 45 3.16 3.28 8.56
N ILE A 46 4.27 3.97 8.83
CA ILE A 46 5.29 4.31 7.83
C ILE A 46 6.68 4.05 8.44
N ALA A 47 7.49 3.28 7.71
CA ALA A 47 8.92 3.06 7.93
C ALA A 47 9.69 3.39 6.63
N THR A 48 11.02 3.27 6.67
CA THR A 48 11.93 3.70 5.59
C THR A 48 11.48 3.30 4.19
N ASN A 49 11.05 2.05 4.01
CA ASN A 49 10.58 1.50 2.73
C ASN A 49 9.28 0.68 2.91
N LEU A 50 8.46 0.97 3.91
CA LEU A 50 7.23 0.22 4.15
C LEU A 50 6.13 1.16 4.66
N ALA A 51 4.97 1.14 4.03
CA ALA A 51 3.78 1.79 4.55
C ALA A 51 2.62 0.81 4.63
N ILE A 52 1.76 0.98 5.64
CA ILE A 52 0.51 0.25 5.78
C ILE A 52 -0.61 1.26 5.83
N ILE A 53 -1.57 1.12 4.92
CA ILE A 53 -2.72 2.00 4.79
C ILE A 53 -3.98 1.16 5.03
N PRO A 54 -4.78 1.47 6.06
CA PRO A 54 -6.01 0.73 6.32
C PRO A 54 -7.04 0.98 5.20
N LEU A 55 -7.81 -0.04 4.88
CA LEU A 55 -9.01 0.06 4.04
C LEU A 55 -10.25 -0.28 4.88
N GLU A 56 -11.43 -0.15 4.29
CA GLU A 56 -12.66 -0.57 4.96
C GLU A 56 -12.64 -2.07 5.33
N GLY A 57 -13.19 -2.35 6.52
CA GLY A 57 -13.31 -3.70 7.05
C GLY A 57 -11.96 -4.30 7.43
N ASP A 58 -11.62 -5.41 6.79
CA ASP A 58 -10.48 -6.25 7.18
C ASP A 58 -9.26 -6.11 6.24
N LEU A 59 -9.30 -5.13 5.34
CA LEU A 59 -8.33 -4.94 4.28
C LEU A 59 -7.29 -3.87 4.63
N ARG A 60 -6.10 -4.00 4.05
CA ARG A 60 -5.02 -3.02 4.16
C ARG A 60 -4.14 -3.04 2.93
N ILE A 61 -3.69 -1.88 2.50
CA ILE A 61 -2.67 -1.72 1.45
C ILE A 61 -1.31 -1.70 2.13
N VAL A 62 -0.37 -2.45 1.58
CA VAL A 62 1.05 -2.45 1.96
C VAL A 62 1.84 -1.94 0.76
N VAL A 63 2.54 -0.82 0.96
CA VAL A 63 3.46 -0.25 -0.03
C VAL A 63 4.88 -0.58 0.42
N GLN A 64 5.70 -1.17 -0.45
CA GLN A 64 7.09 -1.53 -0.17
C GLN A 64 8.01 -0.82 -1.16
N GLY A 65 8.97 -0.04 -0.67
CA GLY A 65 9.87 0.81 -1.46
C GLY A 65 11.14 0.15 -1.95
#